data_AF-A0A948AUR4-F1
#
_entry.id   AF-A0A948AUR4-F1
#
_cell.length_a   1.000
_cell.length_b   1.000
_cell.length_c   1.000
_cell.angle_alpha   90.00
_cell.angle_beta   90.00
_cell.angle_gamma   90.00
#
_symmetry.space_group_name_H-M   'P 1'
#
loop_
_entity.id
_entity.type
_entity.pdbx_description
1 polymer ?
#
loop_
_entity_poly.entity_id
_entity_poly.type
_entity_poly.pdbx_seq_one_letter_code
_entity_poly.pdbx_strand_id
1 'polypeptide(L)' 'MTYVRRRDVTDKITNKFEAIKVMALESRRLNDRARSVGIVLPGKLTSIAIQRLINGKVEYYDQRERAAKLLEEQGEE' A
#
# COMPACT_ATOMS: atom_id res chain seq x y z
N MET A 1 19.40 -5.27 -2.72
CA MET A 1 18.51 -4.72 -1.67
C MET A 1 18.42 -3.23 -1.92
N THR A 2 17.24 -2.67 -2.19
CA THR A 2 17.13 -1.22 -2.44
C THR A 2 17.10 -0.49 -1.11
N TYR A 3 18.02 0.45 -0.92
CA TYR A 3 17.99 1.32 0.26
C TYR A 3 16.86 2.33 0.12
N VAL A 4 16.09 2.51 1.19
CA VAL A 4 14.92 3.38 1.23
C VAL A 4 15.09 4.28 2.45
N ARG A 5 15.10 5.61 2.23
CA ARG A 5 15.21 6.53 3.36
C ARG A 5 13.92 6.49 4.14
N ARG A 6 14.03 6.49 5.47
CA ARG A 6 12.87 6.53 6.37
C ARG A 6 11.92 7.69 6.01
N ARG A 7 12.48 8.87 5.71
CA ARG A 7 11.72 10.09 5.39
C ARG A 7 10.79 9.89 4.20
N ASP A 8 11.28 9.30 3.11
CA ASP A 8 10.50 9.01 1.90
C ASP A 8 9.23 8.17 2.17
N VAL A 9 9.22 7.37 3.25
CA VAL A 9 8.06 6.60 3.72
C VAL A 9 7.24 7.38 4.73
N THR A 10 7.88 7.98 5.73
CA THR A 10 7.17 8.67 6.82
C THR A 10 6.51 9.98 6.39
N ASP A 11 6.97 10.57 5.29
CA ASP A 11 6.34 11.75 4.68
C ASP A 11 4.99 11.41 4.04
N LYS A 12 4.72 10.12 3.79
CA LYS A 12 3.42 9.60 3.31
C LYS A 12 2.56 9.05 4.44
N ILE A 13 3.18 8.30 5.35
CA ILE A 13 2.50 7.72 6.52
C ILE A 13 3.36 8.00 7.75
N THR A 14 2.93 8.95 8.58
CA THR A 14 3.67 9.44 9.75
C THR A 14 4.11 8.31 10.68
N ASN A 15 3.24 7.32 10.90
CA ASN A 15 3.55 6.16 11.73
C ASN A 15 4.29 5.08 10.93
N LYS A 16 5.55 4.81 11.31
CA LYS A 16 6.39 3.80 10.65
C LYS A 16 5.81 2.38 10.69
N PHE A 17 5.10 2.00 11.75
CA PHE A 17 4.52 0.67 11.90
C PHE A 17 3.29 0.51 11.02
N GLU A 18 2.49 1.56 10.92
CA GLU A 18 1.37 1.63 9.99
C GLU A 18 1.87 1.56 8.54
N ALA A 19 2.93 2.30 8.21
CA ALA A 19 3.55 2.22 6.89
C ALA A 19 3.97 0.80 6.55
N ILE A 20 4.59 0.07 7.49
CA ILE A 20 4.96 -1.34 7.32
C ILE A 20 3.72 -2.21 7.08
N LYS A 21 2.66 -2.02 7.86
CA LYS A 21 1.40 -2.75 7.70
C LYS A 21 0.79 -2.52 6.31
N VAL A 22 0.73 -1.27 5.86
CA VAL A 22 0.23 -0.89 4.54
C VAL A 22 1.06 -1.52 3.43
N MET A 23 2.39 -1.44 3.50
CA MET A 23 3.28 -2.05 2.52
C MET A 23 3.13 -3.57 2.46
N ALA A 24 2.97 -4.23 3.61
CA ALA A 24 2.75 -5.68 3.68
C ALA A 24 1.43 -6.07 3.00
N LEU A 25 0.37 -5.30 3.21
CA LEU A 25 -0.95 -5.56 2.62
C LEU A 25 -0.94 -5.30 1.11
N GLU A 26 -0.30 -4.22 0.66
CA GLU A 26 -0.12 -3.95 -0.77
C GLU A 26 0.74 -5.03 -1.45
N SER A 27 1.76 -5.54 -0.78
CA SER A 27 2.57 -6.66 -1.28
C SER A 27 1.75 -7.94 -1.47
N ARG A 28 0.84 -8.25 -0.53
CA ARG A 28 -0.09 -9.39 -0.64
C ARG A 28 -1.06 -9.20 -1.80
N ARG A 29 -1.68 -8.01 -1.90
CA ARG A 29 -2.59 -7.66 -3.00
C ARG A 29 -1.92 -7.81 -4.37
N LEU A 30 -0.69 -7.31 -4.50
CA LEU A 30 0.13 -7.45 -5.71
C LEU A 30 0.39 -8.91 -6.07
N ASN A 31 0.74 -9.72 -5.06
CA ASN A 31 0.98 -11.15 -5.25
C ASN A 31 -0.27 -11.89 -5.70
N ASP A 32 -1.40 -11.64 -5.04
CA ASP A 32 -2.66 -12.30 -5.34
C ASP A 32 -3.14 -11.93 -6.74
N ARG A 33 -3.01 -10.65 -7.13
CA ARG A 33 -3.33 -10.19 -8.48
C ARG A 33 -2.38 -10.75 -9.54
N ALA A 34 -1.09 -10.88 -9.23
CA ALA A 34 -0.12 -11.51 -10.15
C ALA A 34 -0.45 -12.99 -10.38
N ARG A 35 -0.81 -13.71 -9.31
CA ARG A 35 -1.25 -15.10 -9.38
C ARG A 35 -2.55 -15.26 -10.16
N SER A 36 -3.53 -14.39 -9.95
CA SER A 36 -4.83 -14.49 -10.62
C SER A 36 -4.73 -14.30 -12.14
N VAL A 37 -3.77 -13.50 -12.60
CA VAL A 37 -3.54 -13.24 -14.04
C VAL A 37 -2.38 -14.05 -14.62
N GLY A 38 -1.76 -14.91 -13.82
CA GLY A 38 -0.67 -15.80 -14.26
C GLY A 38 0.63 -15.07 -14.65
N ILE A 39 0.87 -13.86 -14.13
CA ILE A 39 2.07 -13.08 -14.46
C ILE A 39 3.10 -13.14 -13.35
N VAL A 40 4.38 -13.00 -13.74
CA VAL A 40 5.49 -12.79 -12.81
C VAL A 40 5.80 -11.29 -12.76
N LEU A 41 5.72 -10.70 -11.57
CA LEU A 41 6.06 -9.29 -11.40
C LEU A 41 7.58 -9.07 -11.45
N PRO A 42 8.05 -7.95 -12.03
CA PRO A 42 9.48 -7.65 -12.11
C PRO A 42 10.03 -7.25 -10.75
N GLY A 43 10.81 -8.14 -10.13
CA GLY A 43 11.49 -7.90 -8.87
C GLY A 43 10.71 -8.33 -7.63
N LYS A 44 11.22 -7.94 -6.45
CA LYS A 44 10.62 -8.34 -5.17
C LYS A 44 9.35 -7.52 -4.91
N LEU A 45 8.27 -8.20 -4.51
CA LEU A 45 6.97 -7.59 -4.16
C LEU A 45 7.10 -6.41 -3.20
N THR A 46 7.95 -6.55 -2.18
CA THR A 46 8.19 -5.50 -1.18
C THR A 46 8.85 -4.27 -1.78
N SER A 47 9.77 -4.44 -2.73
CA SER A 47 10.39 -3.32 -3.45
C SER A 47 9.37 -2.60 -4.34
N ILE A 48 8.48 -3.34 -4.99
CA ILE A 48 7.38 -2.76 -5.79
C ILE A 48 6.43 -2.00 -4.87
N ALA A 49 6.02 -2.60 -3.74
CA ALA A 49 5.10 -1.97 -2.79
C ALA A 49 5.68 -0.68 -2.18
N ILE A 50 6.97 -0.67 -1.82
CA ILE A 50 7.65 0.55 -1.35
C ILE A 50 7.63 1.64 -2.43
N GLN A 51 7.96 1.31 -3.67
CA GLN A 51 7.92 2.26 -4.78
C GLN A 51 6.50 2.80 -5.01
N ARG A 52 5.48 1.95 -4.90
CA ARG A 52 4.08 2.39 -4.98
C ARG A 52 3.73 3.32 -3.82
N LEU A 53 4.19 3.06 -2.60
CA LEU A 53 4.00 3.94 -1.44
C LEU A 53 4.61 5.32 -1.64
N ILE A 54 5.89 5.38 -2.00
CA ILE A 54 6.60 6.66 -2.21
C ILE A 54 5.92 7.48 -3.31
N ASN A 55 5.44 6.82 -4.36
CA ASN A 55 4.72 7.46 -5.47
C ASN A 55 3.23 7.72 -5.19
N GLY A 56 2.70 7.39 -4.01
CA GLY A 56 1.28 7.58 -3.67
C GLY A 56 0.31 6.67 -4.42
N LYS A 57 0.78 5.57 -5.03
CA LYS A 57 0.00 4.62 -5.84
C LYS A 57 -0.43 3.38 -5.06
N VAL A 58 -0.70 3.52 -3.76
CA VAL A 58 -1.09 2.41 -2.88
C VAL A 58 -2.60 2.30 -2.86
N GLU A 59 -3.12 1.23 -3.43
CA GLU A 59 -4.57 1.04 -3.55
C GLU A 59 -5.18 0.43 -2.29
N TYR A 60 -4.44 -0.40 -1.54
CA TYR A 60 -4.98 -1.01 -0.32
C TYR A 60 -5.32 0.03 0.77
N TYR A 61 -4.49 1.07 0.89
CA TYR A 61 -4.71 2.18 1.83
C TYR A 61 -5.98 2.96 1.47
N ASP A 62 -6.13 3.31 0.20
CA ASP A 62 -7.30 4.00 -0.35
C ASP A 62 -8.59 3.17 -0.15
N GLN A 63 -8.57 1.84 -0.28
CA GLN A 63 -9.78 1.04 -0.03
C GLN A 63 -10.28 1.08 1.43
N ARG A 64 -9.38 1.06 2.43
CA ARG A 64 -9.80 1.19 3.85
C ARG A 64 -10.23 2.62 4.17
N GLU A 65 -9.51 3.63 3.68
CA GLU A 65 -9.92 5.03 3.86
C GLU A 65 -11.23 5.35 3.14
N ARG A 66 -11.44 4.89 1.90
CA ARG A 66 -12.72 5.03 1.20
C ARG A 66 -13.85 4.33 1.93
N ALA A 67 -13.62 3.11 2.44
CA ALA A 67 -14.63 2.41 3.23
C ALA A 67 -14.94 3.16 4.53
N ALA A 68 -13.94 3.74 5.19
CA ALA A 68 -14.14 4.55 6.39
C ALA A 68 -14.89 5.86 6.08
N LYS A 69 -14.52 6.58 5.01
CA LYS A 69 -15.23 7.77 4.53
C LYS A 69 -16.67 7.48 4.15
N LEU A 70 -16.92 6.39 3.44
CA LEU A 70 -18.29 5.95 3.10
C LEU A 70 -19.12 5.66 4.35
N LEU A 71 -18.52 5.11 5.41
CA LEU A 71 -19.19 4.87 6.68
C LEU A 71 -19.44 6.16 7.47
N GLU A 72 -18.52 7.13 7.43
CA GLU A 72 -18.74 8.47 7.99
C GLU A 72 -19.87 9.20 7.25
N GLU A 73 -19.85 9.19 5.91
CA GLU A 73 -20.90 9.80 5.08
C GLU A 73 -22.29 9.16 5.31
N GLN A 74 -22.35 7.85 5.57
CA GLN A 74 -23.59 7.14 5.92
C GLN A 74 -24.07 7.34 7.36
N GLY A 75 -23.19 7.81 8.25
CA GLY A 75 -23.54 8.11 9.65
C GLY A 75 -24.04 9.55 9.86
N GLU A 76 -23.85 10.42 8.87
CA GLU A 76 -24.32 11.81 8.88
C GLU A 76 -25.69 12.00 8.17
N GLU A 77 -26.26 10.95 7.56
CA GLU A 77 -27.66 10.87 7.08
C GLU A 77 -28.62 10.26 8.12
#